data_AF-A0AAD8BYV5-F1
#
_entry.id   AF-A0AAD8BYV5-F1
#
_cell.length_a   1.000
_cell.length_b   1.000
_cell.length_c   1.000
_cell.angle_alpha   90.00
_cell.angle_beta   90.00
_cell.angle_gamma   90.00
#
_symmetry.space_group_name_H-M   'P 1'
#
loop_
_entity.id
_entity.type
_entity.pdbx_description
1 polymer ?
#
loop_
_entity_poly.entity_id
_entity_poly.type
_entity_poly.pdbx_seq_one_letter_code
_entity_poly.pdbx_strand_id
1 'polypeptide(L)'
;EVKTRMASCLITASEHETSSERSIKYTGKEELGDKKLDYFIGSRSHFFFQVLNLDKSFLNLPVEQWLQLEAYQHAKVVAHSLKVVNDSAERGIALATNFNKSLTKKEGEKQYLYQVVESHRKQYPDAKKATLNQ
;
A
#
# COMPACT_ATOMS: atom_id res chain seq x y z
N GLU A 1 -20.53 7.21 5.23
CA GLU A 1 -20.23 6.91 6.64
C GLU A 1 -18.97 6.05 6.81
N VAL A 2 -18.94 4.79 6.34
CA VAL A 2 -17.77 3.90 6.50
C VAL A 2 -16.47 4.48 5.91
N LYS A 3 -16.48 4.97 4.66
CA LYS A 3 -15.27 5.54 4.03
C LYS A 3 -14.70 6.76 4.77
N THR A 4 -15.57 7.65 5.24
CA THR A 4 -15.17 8.85 6.00
C THR A 4 -14.53 8.47 7.33
N ARG A 5 -15.14 7.50 8.05
CA ARG A 5 -14.56 6.93 9.28
C ARG A 5 -13.21 6.27 9.02
N MET A 6 -13.10 5.47 7.96
CA MET A 6 -11.83 4.85 7.59
C MET A 6 -10.74 5.90 7.34
N ALA A 7 -11.06 6.98 6.62
CA ALA A 7 -10.11 8.06 6.36
C ALA A 7 -9.62 8.72 7.66
N SER A 8 -10.52 9.03 8.59
CA SER A 8 -10.15 9.62 9.89
C SER A 8 -9.29 8.67 10.75
N CYS A 9 -9.63 7.38 10.82
CA CYS A 9 -8.82 6.40 11.55
C CYS A 9 -7.43 6.22 10.93
N LEU A 10 -7.33 6.22 9.60
CA LEU A 10 -6.06 6.09 8.88
C LEU A 10 -5.16 7.32 9.09
N ILE A 11 -5.74 8.53 9.11
CA ILE A 11 -5.01 9.77 9.40
C ILE A 11 -4.44 9.72 10.81
N THR A 12 -5.27 9.39 11.80
CA THR A 12 -4.86 9.31 13.22
C THR A 12 -3.78 8.25 13.46
N ALA A 13 -3.89 7.08 12.81
CA ALA A 13 -2.85 6.05 12.88
C ALA A 13 -1.54 6.49 12.21
N SER A 14 -1.61 7.28 11.13
CA SER A 14 -0.43 7.75 10.41
C SER A 14 0.44 8.74 11.20
N GLU A 15 -0.13 9.44 12.17
CA GLU A 15 0.57 10.42 13.03
C GLU A 15 1.52 9.75 14.03
N HIS A 16 1.27 8.48 14.36
CA HIS A 16 2.07 7.71 15.32
C HIS A 16 2.96 6.63 14.66
N GLU A 17 2.92 6.49 13.33
CA GLU A 17 3.60 5.39 12.60
C GLU A 17 4.88 5.82 11.88
N THR A 18 5.92 4.98 11.96
CA THR A 18 7.16 5.14 11.20
C THR A 18 7.03 4.64 9.75
N SER A 19 7.77 5.23 8.79
CA SER A 19 7.66 4.87 7.37
C SER A 19 8.05 3.41 7.05
N SER A 20 8.85 2.75 7.90
CA SER A 20 9.24 1.34 7.75
C SER A 20 8.10 0.35 7.91
N GLU A 21 7.00 0.83 8.47
CA GLU A 21 5.96 0.05 9.07
C GLU A 21 4.75 -0.01 8.10
N ARG A 22 4.62 1.01 7.22
CA ARG A 22 3.64 1.10 6.13
C ARG A 22 3.95 0.24 4.90
N SER A 23 5.20 -0.20 4.75
CA SER A 23 5.62 -0.97 3.57
C SER A 23 5.56 -2.46 3.91
N ILE A 24 4.82 -3.23 3.10
CA ILE A 24 5.18 -4.64 2.92
C ILE A 24 6.59 -4.59 2.34
N LYS A 25 7.60 -4.80 3.17
CA LYS A 25 8.99 -4.86 2.73
C LYS A 25 9.16 -6.18 2.00
N TYR A 26 8.79 -6.21 0.73
CA TYR A 26 9.19 -7.30 -0.14
C TYR A 26 10.69 -7.14 -0.37
N THR A 27 11.48 -7.82 0.47
CA THR A 27 12.95 -7.81 0.44
C THR A 27 13.52 -9.10 -0.15
N GLY A 28 12.68 -10.04 -0.57
CA GLY A 28 13.08 -11.32 -1.15
C GLY A 28 13.09 -11.28 -2.68
N LYS A 29 13.96 -12.07 -3.32
CA LYS A 29 13.93 -12.33 -4.77
C LYS A 29 12.88 -13.41 -5.16
N GLU A 30 12.06 -13.85 -4.22
CA GLU A 30 11.19 -15.02 -4.36
C GLU A 30 9.84 -14.66 -4.99
N GLU A 31 9.48 -15.29 -6.10
CA GLU A 31 8.26 -14.99 -6.84
C GLU A 31 7.02 -14.96 -5.93
N LEU A 32 6.32 -13.83 -5.95
CA LEU A 32 5.06 -13.64 -5.22
C LEU A 32 3.99 -14.66 -5.60
N GLY A 33 4.13 -15.31 -6.76
CA GLY A 33 3.20 -16.33 -7.27
C GLY A 33 3.10 -17.58 -6.40
N ASP A 34 4.14 -17.93 -5.65
CA ASP A 34 4.17 -19.14 -4.81
C ASP A 34 3.71 -18.88 -3.37
N LYS A 35 3.40 -17.64 -3.01
CA LYS A 35 3.02 -17.26 -1.64
C LYS A 35 1.53 -17.49 -1.39
N LYS A 36 1.22 -18.15 -0.28
CA LYS A 36 -0.14 -18.31 0.23
C LYS A 36 -0.59 -17.06 0.99
N LEU A 37 -1.90 -16.96 1.25
CA LEU A 37 -2.50 -15.77 1.89
C LEU A 37 -1.91 -15.48 3.27
N ASP A 38 -1.59 -16.52 4.04
CA ASP A 38 -0.98 -16.44 5.37
C ASP A 38 0.33 -15.64 5.38
N TYR A 39 1.14 -15.73 4.31
CA TYR A 39 2.36 -14.94 4.15
C TYR A 39 2.10 -13.42 4.15
N PHE A 40 0.93 -13.00 3.67
CA PHE A 40 0.54 -11.58 3.60
C PHE A 40 -0.18 -11.10 4.86
N ILE A 41 -0.50 -12.00 5.80
CA ILE A 41 -1.11 -11.63 7.08
C ILE A 41 0.00 -11.32 8.08
N GLY A 42 0.07 -10.05 8.50
CA GLY A 42 1.01 -9.59 9.52
C GLY A 42 0.30 -8.94 10.70
N SER A 43 1.07 -8.43 11.66
CA SER A 43 0.54 -7.75 12.86
C SER A 43 -0.42 -6.60 12.52
N ARG A 44 -0.22 -5.94 11.38
CA ARG A 44 -1.07 -4.85 10.89
C ARG A 44 -2.37 -5.30 10.26
N SER A 45 -2.50 -6.56 9.85
CA SER A 45 -3.76 -7.08 9.27
C SER A 45 -4.91 -6.99 10.27
N HIS A 46 -4.63 -7.00 11.58
CA HIS A 46 -5.64 -6.77 12.61
C HIS A 46 -6.22 -5.35 12.63
N PHE A 47 -5.48 -4.36 12.10
CA PHE A 47 -5.93 -2.97 12.04
C PHE A 47 -7.17 -2.81 11.15
N PHE A 48 -7.35 -3.70 10.16
CA PHE A 48 -8.55 -3.77 9.33
C PHE A 48 -9.84 -3.80 10.17
N PHE A 49 -9.88 -4.65 11.20
CA PHE A 49 -11.05 -4.79 12.06
C PHE A 49 -11.29 -3.53 12.89
N GLN A 50 -10.23 -2.87 13.37
CA GLN A 50 -10.34 -1.62 14.13
C GLN A 50 -10.88 -0.49 13.25
N VAL A 51 -10.32 -0.31 12.05
CA VAL A 51 -10.71 0.74 11.10
C VAL A 51 -12.17 0.60 10.67
N LEU A 52 -12.62 -0.64 10.50
CA LEU A 52 -13.99 -0.92 10.09
C LEU A 52 -14.96 -1.06 11.26
N ASN A 53 -14.46 -1.01 12.51
CA ASN A 53 -15.22 -1.24 13.73
C ASN A 53 -15.94 -2.61 13.71
N LEU A 54 -15.19 -3.65 13.38
CA LEU A 54 -15.64 -5.03 13.32
C LEU A 54 -15.18 -5.77 14.57
N ASP A 55 -16.07 -6.60 15.13
CA ASP A 55 -15.69 -7.53 16.18
C ASP A 55 -14.74 -8.59 15.60
N LYS A 56 -13.65 -8.85 16.31
CA LYS A 56 -12.59 -9.81 15.96
C LYS A 56 -12.53 -10.99 16.93
N SER A 57 -13.48 -11.11 17.86
CA SER A 57 -13.56 -12.18 18.86
C SER A 57 -13.50 -13.58 18.24
N PHE A 58 -14.11 -13.74 17.06
CA PHE A 58 -14.14 -14.98 16.30
C PHE A 58 -12.76 -15.47 15.84
N LEU A 59 -11.74 -14.61 15.75
CA LEU A 59 -10.38 -15.01 15.36
C LEU A 59 -9.73 -15.96 16.37
N ASN A 60 -10.24 -16.02 17.60
CA ASN A 60 -9.75 -16.92 18.64
C ASN A 60 -10.43 -18.30 18.63
N LEU A 61 -11.40 -18.51 17.74
CA LEU A 61 -12.18 -19.74 17.65
C LEU A 61 -11.79 -20.55 16.40
N PRO A 62 -12.02 -21.87 16.40
CA PRO A 62 -11.77 -22.71 15.23
C PRO A 62 -12.58 -22.24 14.02
N VAL A 63 -11.96 -22.30 12.83
CA VAL A 63 -12.54 -21.78 11.56
C VAL A 63 -13.86 -22.46 11.21
N GLU A 64 -14.03 -23.71 11.62
CA GLU A 64 -15.23 -24.52 11.40
C GLU A 64 -16.47 -23.91 12.07
N GLN A 65 -16.26 -23.12 13.14
CA GLN A 65 -17.33 -22.48 13.91
C GLN A 65 -17.65 -21.06 13.41
N TRP A 66 -16.85 -20.50 12.50
CA TRP A 66 -17.00 -19.10 12.09
C TRP A 66 -18.32 -18.83 11.39
N LEU A 67 -18.81 -19.77 10.57
CA LEU A 67 -20.04 -19.59 9.80
C LEU A 67 -21.27 -19.38 10.69
N GLN A 68 -21.25 -19.86 11.93
CA GLN A 68 -22.34 -19.76 12.90
C GLN A 68 -22.23 -18.51 13.79
N LEU A 69 -21.10 -17.80 13.77
CA LEU A 69 -20.86 -16.63 14.59
C LEU A 69 -21.38 -15.36 13.90
N GLU A 70 -22.25 -14.63 14.60
CA GLU A 70 -22.80 -13.36 14.12
C GLU A 70 -21.70 -12.33 13.80
N ALA A 71 -20.67 -12.25 14.64
CA ALA A 71 -19.52 -11.37 14.45
C ALA A 71 -18.81 -11.63 13.11
N TYR A 72 -18.63 -12.91 12.73
CA TYR A 72 -18.03 -13.28 11.45
C TYR A 72 -18.98 -12.98 10.28
N GLN A 73 -20.26 -13.31 10.40
CA GLN A 73 -21.25 -13.05 9.35
C GLN A 73 -21.33 -11.55 9.03
N HIS A 74 -21.36 -10.70 10.05
CA HIS A 74 -21.34 -9.26 9.89
C HIS A 74 -20.03 -8.77 9.25
N ALA A 75 -18.87 -9.21 9.75
CA ALA A 75 -17.58 -8.87 9.17
C ALA A 75 -17.45 -9.29 7.70
N LYS A 76 -17.99 -10.46 7.34
CA LYS A 76 -18.04 -10.98 5.98
C LYS A 76 -18.88 -10.10 5.05
N VAL A 77 -20.07 -9.69 5.48
CA VAL A 77 -20.94 -8.79 4.70
C VAL A 77 -20.24 -7.45 4.46
N VAL A 78 -19.66 -6.87 5.51
CA VAL A 78 -18.91 -5.61 5.40
C VAL A 78 -17.73 -5.77 4.45
N ALA A 79 -16.93 -6.81 4.59
CA ALA A 79 -15.80 -7.07 3.71
C ALA A 79 -16.22 -7.22 2.23
N HIS A 80 -17.30 -7.96 1.94
CA HIS A 80 -17.83 -8.08 0.57
C HIS A 80 -18.40 -6.77 0.01
N SER A 81 -18.88 -5.87 0.87
CA SER A 81 -19.38 -4.55 0.44
C SER A 81 -18.25 -3.59 0.05
N LEU A 82 -17.01 -3.86 0.47
CA LEU A 82 -15.86 -3.04 0.12
C LEU A 82 -15.53 -3.22 -1.36
N LYS A 83 -15.77 -2.16 -2.14
CA LYS A 83 -15.34 -2.10 -3.53
C LYS A 83 -13.80 -2.00 -3.58
N VAL A 84 -13.13 -3.14 -3.74
CA VAL A 84 -11.69 -3.19 -4.00
C VAL A 84 -11.47 -2.87 -5.48
N VAL A 85 -11.54 -1.57 -5.81
CA VAL A 85 -11.19 -1.11 -7.15
C VAL A 85 -9.68 -1.06 -7.23
N ASN A 86 -9.13 -1.57 -8.32
CA ASN A 86 -7.70 -1.48 -8.61
C ASN A 86 -7.25 -0.04 -9.00
N ASP A 87 -7.96 0.99 -8.52
CA ASP A 87 -7.79 2.39 -8.89
C ASP A 87 -6.36 2.87 -8.64
N SER A 88 -5.76 2.47 -7.52
CA SER A 88 -4.38 2.83 -7.21
C SER A 88 -3.37 2.23 -8.20
N ALA A 89 -3.54 0.97 -8.63
CA ALA A 89 -2.63 0.38 -9.61
C ALA A 89 -2.91 0.90 -11.02
N GLU A 90 -4.18 1.06 -11.40
CA GLU A 90 -4.59 1.69 -12.66
C GLU A 90 -4.02 3.10 -12.77
N ARG A 91 -4.14 3.91 -11.71
CA ARG A 91 -3.56 5.25 -11.61
C ARG A 91 -2.04 5.22 -11.64
N GLY A 92 -1.40 4.25 -10.98
CA GLY A 92 0.04 4.04 -11.03
C GLY A 92 0.55 3.75 -12.45
N ILE A 93 -0.11 2.84 -13.16
CA ILE A 93 0.20 2.49 -14.55
C ILE A 93 -0.06 3.69 -15.47
N ALA A 94 -1.16 4.40 -15.28
CA ALA A 94 -1.48 5.58 -16.07
C ALA A 94 -0.43 6.68 -15.88
N LEU A 95 -0.03 6.95 -14.63
CA LEU A 95 1.02 7.92 -14.31
C LEU A 95 2.35 7.53 -14.97
N ALA A 96 2.80 6.29 -14.81
CA ALA A 96 4.04 5.81 -15.42
C ALA A 96 3.98 5.88 -16.95
N THR A 97 2.86 5.48 -17.54
CA THR A 97 2.65 5.50 -18.99
C THR A 97 2.65 6.93 -19.53
N ASN A 98 1.96 7.86 -18.86
CA ASN A 98 1.87 9.26 -19.28
C ASN A 98 3.21 9.98 -19.13
N PHE A 99 3.91 9.77 -18.01
CA PHE A 99 5.25 10.33 -17.79
C PHE A 99 6.26 9.82 -18.82
N ASN A 100 6.25 8.52 -19.10
CA ASN A 100 7.10 7.94 -20.14
C ASN A 100 6.77 8.46 -21.55
N LYS A 101 5.63 9.11 -21.77
CA LYS A 101 5.25 9.71 -23.05
C LYS A 101 5.45 11.23 -23.09
N SER A 102 5.68 11.89 -21.96
CA SER A 102 5.61 13.35 -21.86
C SER A 102 6.90 14.07 -22.28
N LEU A 103 8.07 13.53 -21.96
CA LEU A 103 9.37 14.23 -22.16
C LEU A 103 10.03 13.84 -23.49
N THR A 104 10.25 12.56 -23.72
CA THR A 104 10.94 12.05 -24.92
C THR A 104 10.22 10.85 -25.49
N LYS A 105 10.11 10.78 -26.82
CA LYS A 105 9.44 9.68 -27.52
C LYS A 105 10.43 8.59 -27.97
N LYS A 106 11.72 8.91 -28.05
CA LYS A 106 12.78 7.97 -28.45
C LYS A 106 13.39 7.31 -27.22
N GLU A 107 13.57 6.00 -27.29
CA GLU A 107 14.10 5.21 -26.16
C GLU A 107 15.52 5.63 -25.75
N GLY A 108 16.41 5.91 -26.71
CA GLY A 108 17.77 6.37 -26.40
C GLY A 108 17.82 7.68 -25.61
N GLU A 109 16.92 8.62 -25.93
CA GLU A 109 16.81 9.90 -25.21
C GLU A 109 16.28 9.69 -23.77
N LYS A 110 15.39 8.70 -23.56
CA LYS A 110 14.91 8.32 -22.22
C LYS A 110 16.02 7.73 -21.37
N GLN A 111 16.79 6.80 -21.93
CA GLN A 111 17.89 6.17 -21.21
C GLN A 111 18.93 7.19 -20.78
N TYR A 112 19.27 8.14 -21.66
CA TYR A 112 20.14 9.25 -21.32
C TYR A 112 19.56 10.12 -20.20
N LEU A 113 18.28 10.48 -20.29
CA LEU A 113 17.60 11.24 -19.24
C LEU A 113 17.67 10.55 -17.88
N TYR A 114 17.46 9.23 -17.81
CA TYR A 114 17.58 8.47 -16.57
C TYR A 114 18.99 8.55 -15.97
N GLN A 115 20.03 8.48 -16.80
CA GLN A 115 21.41 8.63 -16.34
C GLN A 115 21.68 10.03 -15.78
N VAL A 116 21.16 11.09 -16.44
CA VAL A 116 21.30 12.47 -15.95
C VAL A 116 20.58 12.67 -14.62
N VAL A 117 19.33 12.19 -14.50
CA VAL A 117 18.54 12.28 -13.26
C VAL A 117 19.23 11.54 -12.12
N GLU A 118 19.77 10.36 -12.37
CA GLU A 118 20.45 9.56 -11.36
C GLU A 118 21.77 10.22 -10.92
N SER A 119 22.54 10.76 -11.85
CA SER A 119 23.74 11.55 -11.55
C SER A 119 23.39 12.75 -10.67
N HIS A 120 22.33 13.49 -11.02
CA HIS A 120 21.85 14.64 -10.25
C HIS A 120 21.40 14.22 -8.84
N ARG A 121 20.68 13.10 -8.67
CA ARG A 121 20.27 12.62 -7.35
C ARG A 121 21.45 12.25 -6.46
N LYS A 122 22.54 11.73 -7.03
CA LYS A 122 23.76 11.43 -6.29
C LYS A 122 24.50 12.69 -5.87
N GLN A 123 24.50 13.71 -6.73
CA GLN A 123 25.12 15.01 -6.44
C GLN A 123 24.30 15.82 -5.43
N TYR A 124 22.97 15.76 -5.52
CA TYR A 124 22.02 16.48 -4.68
C TYR A 124 21.07 15.50 -3.98
N PRO A 125 21.54 14.83 -2.90
CA PRO A 125 20.78 13.75 -2.25
C PRO A 125 19.57 14.24 -1.45
N ASP A 126 19.52 15.53 -1.11
CA ASP A 126 18.39 16.13 -0.41
C ASP A 126 18.01 17.50 -0.99
N ALA A 127 16.81 17.96 -0.64
CA ALA A 127 16.25 19.22 -1.11
C ALA A 127 16.66 20.42 -0.24
N LYS A 128 17.74 20.32 0.55
CA LYS A 128 18.17 21.41 1.43
C LYS A 128 18.90 22.47 0.62
N LYS A 129 18.67 23.74 0.98
CA LYS A 129 19.34 24.89 0.35
C LYS A 129 20.87 24.81 0.46
N ALA A 130 21.39 24.23 1.55
CA ALA A 130 22.83 24.03 1.75
C ALA A 130 23.45 23.08 0.72
N THR A 131 22.70 22.07 0.28
CA THR A 131 23.13 21.07 -0.71
C THR A 131 23.13 21.64 -2.13
N LEU A 132 22.29 22.64 -2.42
CA LEU A 132 22.18 23.30 -3.72
C LEU A 132 23.19 24.43 -3.95
N ASN A 133 23.84 24.92 -2.90
CA ASN A 133 24.76 26.05 -2.94
C ASN A 133 26.25 25.62 -2.88
N GLN A 134 26.58 24.38 -3.25
CA GLN A 134 27.97 23.92 -3.36
C GLN A 134 28.68 24.52 -4.57
#